data_AF-A0A847D1X9-F1
#
_entry.id   AF-A0A847D1X9-F1
#
_cell.length_a   1.000
_cell.length_b   1.000
_cell.length_c   1.000
_cell.angle_alpha   90.00
_cell.angle_beta   90.00
_cell.angle_gamma   90.00
#
_symmetry.space_group_name_H-M   'P 1'
#
loop_
_entity.id
_entity.type
_entity.pdbx_description
1 polymer ?
#
loop_
_entity_poly.entity_id
_entity_poly.type
_entity_poly.pdbx_seq_one_letter_code
_entity_poly.pdbx_strand_id
1 'polypeptide(L)' 'SRSFYVGKSITEDDIKAKFENGVLKISVPKEKPAEIAQTKYISIE' A
#
# COMPACT_ATOMS: atom_id res chain seq x y z
N SER A 1 -21.97 2.66 3.78
CA SER A 1 -20.97 1.96 2.94
C SER A 1 -19.57 2.34 3.40
N ARG A 2 -18.56 1.51 3.14
CA ARG A 2 -17.15 1.83 3.41
C ARG A 2 -16.38 1.68 2.10
N SER A 3 -15.55 2.65 1.77
CA SER A 3 -14.73 2.64 0.57
C SER A 3 -13.34 3.14 0.93
N PHE A 4 -12.31 2.51 0.39
CA PHE A 4 -10.91 2.86 0.63
C PHE A 4 -10.19 2.93 -0.71
N TYR A 5 -9.40 3.98 -0.92
CA TYR A 5 -8.50 4.04 -2.07
C TYR A 5 -7.24 3.23 -1.76
N VAL A 6 -6.89 2.32 -2.66
CA VAL A 6 -5.80 1.35 -2.47
C VAL A 6 -4.62 1.57 -3.43
N GLY A 7 -4.61 2.69 -4.16
CA GLY A 7 -3.59 2.97 -5.18
C GLY A 7 -4.02 2.53 -6.57
N LYS A 8 -3.15 2.79 -7.56
CA LYS A 8 -3.41 2.47 -8.98
C LYS A 8 -2.78 1.17 -9.43
N SER A 9 -1.79 0.67 -8.68
CA SER A 9 -1.02 -0.52 -9.05
C SER A 9 -1.59 -1.81 -8.45
N ILE A 10 -2.64 -1.70 -7.64
CA ILE A 10 -3.33 -2.83 -7.02
C ILE A 10 -4.45 -3.29 -7.96
N THR A 11 -4.45 -4.58 -8.28
CA THR A 11 -5.50 -5.23 -9.06
C THR A 11 -6.47 -5.98 -8.15
N GLU A 12 -7.61 -6.42 -8.68
CA GLU A 12 -8.59 -7.20 -7.90
C GLU A 12 -8.01 -8.52 -7.37
N ASP A 13 -7.14 -9.17 -8.16
CA ASP A 13 -6.48 -10.43 -7.79
C ASP A 13 -5.50 -10.30 -6.62
N ASP A 14 -5.01 -9.09 -6.35
CA ASP A 14 -4.11 -8.80 -5.23
C ASP A 14 -4.84 -8.70 -3.89
N ILE A 15 -6.17 -8.54 -3.92
CA ILE A 15 -7.01 -8.32 -2.73
C ILE A 15 -7.44 -9.66 -2.15
N LYS A 16 -7.04 -9.93 -0.91
CA LYS A 16 -7.46 -11.14 -0.18
C LYS A 16 -8.44 -10.77 0.93
N ALA A 17 -9.54 -11.51 1.04
CA ALA A 17 -10.54 -11.30 2.08
C ALA A 17 -10.85 -12.59 2.85
N LYS A 18 -11.09 -12.47 4.16
CA LYS A 18 -11.50 -13.57 5.04
C LYS A 18 -12.50 -13.07 6.06
N PHE A 19 -13.58 -13.82 6.29
CA PHE A 19 -14.53 -13.57 7.37
C PHE A 19 -14.40 -14.67 8.44
N GLU A 20 -14.06 -14.28 9.66
CA GLU A 20 -13.89 -15.21 10.78
C GLU A 20 -14.23 -14.53 12.11
N ASN A 21 -14.88 -15.25 13.03
CA ASN A 21 -15.23 -14.76 14.37
C ASN A 21 -16.00 -13.42 14.36
N GLY A 22 -16.89 -13.22 13.38
CA GLY A 22 -17.66 -11.98 13.24
C GLY A 22 -16.88 -10.80 12.64
N VAL A 23 -15.64 -11.01 12.18
CA VAL A 23 -14.76 -9.95 11.66
C VAL A 23 -14.41 -10.21 10.19
N LEU A 24 -14.65 -9.20 9.35
CA LEU A 24 -14.17 -9.18 7.96
C LEU A 24 -12.75 -8.59 7.92
N LYS A 25 -11.78 -9.41 7.51
CA LYS A 25 -10.40 -8.99 7.28
C LYS A 25 -10.14 -8.89 5.79
N ILE A 26 -9.66 -7.73 5.34
CA ILE A 26 -9.25 -7.47 3.96
C ILE A 26 -7.76 -7.16 3.98
N SER A 27 -6.97 -7.84 3.15
CA SER A 27 -5.52 -7.68 3.00
C SER A 27 -5.20 -7.19 1.61
N VAL A 28 -4.47 -6.08 1.54
CA VAL A 28 -4.01 -5.45 0.30
C VAL A 28 -2.48 -5.31 0.42
N PRO A 29 -1.70 -5.76 -0.58
CA PRO A 29 -0.25 -5.62 -0.53
C PRO A 29 0.13 -4.13 -0.55
N LYS A 30 1.17 -3.78 0.20
CA LYS A 30 1.70 -2.42 0.18
C LYS A 30 2.56 -2.24 -1.06
N GLU A 31 2.34 -1.14 -1.79
CA GLU A 31 3.31 -0.68 -2.78
C GLU A 31 4.66 -0.48 -2.08
N LYS A 32 5.74 -0.96 -2.69
CA LYS A 32 7.09 -0.68 -2.16
C LYS A 32 7.24 0.84 -2.14
N PRO A 33 7.67 1.44 -1.01
CA PRO A 33 8.10 2.82 -1.04
C PRO A 33 9.11 2.95 -2.17
N ALA A 34 8.94 3.92 -3.07
CA ALA A 34 10.03 4.32 -3.95
C ALA A 34 11.24 4.50 -3.05
N GLU A 35 12.36 3.84 -3.37
CA GLU A 35 13.61 4.02 -2.63
C GLU A 35 13.78 5.52 -2.47
N ILE A 36 13.63 5.97 -1.22
CA ILE A 36 13.76 7.37 -0.84
C ILE A 36 15.05 7.81 -1.50
N ALA A 37 14.95 8.69 -2.51
CA ALA A 37 16.10 9.17 -3.22
C ALA A 37 17.09 9.61 -2.15
N GLN A 38 18.23 8.91 -2.06
CA GLN A 38 19.26 9.20 -1.06
C GLN A 38 19.41 10.72 -1.02
N THR A 39 19.19 11.33 0.14
CA THR A 39 19.20 12.78 0.29
C THR A 39 20.53 13.29 -0.25
N LYS A 40 20.53 13.75 -1.50
CA LYS A 40 21.74 14.12 -2.22
C LYS A 40 22.06 15.54 -1.78
N TYR A 41 22.86 15.65 -0.73
CA TYR A 41 23.37 16.94 -0.28
C TYR A 41 24.23 17.55 -1.39
N ILE A 42 23.96 18.80 -1.74
CA ILE A 42 24.81 19.60 -2.63
C ILE A 42 25.71 20.43 -1.72
N SER A 43 27.02 20.25 -1.84
CA SER A 43 28.02 21.07 -1.15
C SER A 43 28.04 22.48 -1.76
N ILE A 44 28.12 23.51 -0.92
CA ILE A 44 28.33 24.91 -1.35
C ILE A 44 29.74 25.32 -0.89
N GLU A 45 30.54 25.90 -1.79
CA GLU A 45 31.84 26.54 -1.54
C GLU A 45 31.70 28.06 -1.60
#